data_AF-A0A9Q5X7Y9-F1
#
_entry.id   AF-A0A9Q5X7Y9-F1
#
_cell.length_a   1.000
_cell.length_b   1.000
_cell.length_c   1.000
_cell.angle_alpha   90.00
_cell.angle_beta   90.00
_cell.angle_gamma   90.00
#
_symmetry.space_group_name_H-M   'P 1'
#
loop_
_entity.id
_entity.type
_entity.pdbx_description
1 polymer ?
#
loop_
_entity_poly.entity_id
_entity_poly.type
_entity_poly.pdbx_seq_one_letter_code
_entity_poly.pdbx_strand_id
1 'polypeptide(L)'
;MVRNILYMMILYSFFSCGKERDQNFIRVSKVNPCYLEYSDGTPFIPVGLNICWERFETDETKVLQLYEQRFRNLSENGGNYTRIWLSAPFFEVEHKKAGEFDENRAKRIDKLLELATKYGIKIKFCLENFRKLTGYSAPFSSSVAFDKPIYSFDNQGPLNDMTDFFKTQQGKDLYLDRVAFFASRYADNPTVMGWELWNEINSVSFSEGIAGELEWTREMLPVVKSYFPHHLVMQSLGSFDNEKYQEWYMDFSSISDNEIAQVHRYLDPGAVWDICRAPMDSLASQAVILLRNMVVDKPVILSEVGAVEAHHSGPSKLYESDTLGILLHDLIFAPFFSGAAAPGQSWHWQYYIEKNNLWWHFGRFSHATENVNPITEQYQPDFFMHDQVRFYCLKGNTHTLVWCRDVLSNWHTELIGNVLPGSRTVKLPLEFLGSKVSNVEQYDPWSDMRKVTHVVDDTLEITFKRSIVLRFNRQNH
;
A
#
# COMPACT_ATOMS: atom_id res chain seq x y z
N MET A 1 9.86 41.50 -36.81
CA MET A 1 10.71 40.65 -35.93
C MET A 1 10.06 40.32 -34.59
N VAL A 2 9.31 41.22 -33.95
CA VAL A 2 8.73 41.00 -32.60
C VAL A 2 7.56 39.99 -32.56
N ARG A 3 6.82 39.83 -33.68
CA ARG A 3 5.64 38.95 -33.74
C ARG A 3 5.96 37.44 -33.89
N ASN A 4 7.17 37.09 -34.32
CA ASN A 4 7.61 35.69 -34.44
C ASN A 4 8.23 35.14 -33.13
N ILE A 5 8.74 36.01 -32.26
CA ILE A 5 9.34 35.60 -30.97
C ILE A 5 8.24 35.21 -29.97
N LEU A 6 7.09 35.90 -30.00
CA LEU A 6 5.95 35.60 -29.13
C LEU A 6 5.29 34.25 -29.45
N TYR A 7 5.20 33.87 -30.73
CA TYR A 7 4.69 32.55 -31.15
C TYR A 7 5.63 31.42 -30.74
N MET A 8 6.95 31.64 -30.78
CA MET A 8 7.95 30.63 -30.42
C MET A 8 8.01 30.39 -28.90
N MET A 9 7.80 31.41 -28.07
CA MET A 9 7.73 31.26 -26.60
C MET A 9 6.45 30.55 -26.14
N ILE A 10 5.31 30.80 -26.80
CA ILE A 10 4.06 30.08 -26.48
C ILE A 10 4.19 28.60 -26.86
N LEU A 11 4.75 28.28 -28.04
CA LEU A 11 5.02 26.88 -28.43
C LEU A 11 6.03 26.18 -27.52
N TYR A 12 7.08 26.86 -27.02
CA TYR A 12 8.03 26.26 -26.07
C TYR A 12 7.41 25.99 -24.70
N SER A 13 6.57 26.88 -24.16
CA SER A 13 5.86 26.62 -22.89
C SER A 13 4.82 25.49 -23.00
N PHE A 14 4.13 25.36 -24.14
CA PHE A 14 3.21 24.23 -24.37
C PHE A 14 3.94 22.89 -24.56
N PHE A 15 5.09 22.87 -25.25
CA PHE A 15 5.90 21.65 -25.40
C PHE A 15 6.64 21.23 -24.12
N SER A 16 7.12 22.19 -23.30
CA SER A 16 7.76 21.88 -22.02
C SER A 16 6.76 21.31 -21.01
N CYS A 17 5.55 21.88 -20.95
CA CYS A 17 4.50 21.40 -20.03
C CYS A 17 3.93 20.02 -20.45
N GLY A 18 3.86 19.73 -21.75
CA GLY A 18 3.45 18.39 -22.24
C GLY A 18 4.49 17.31 -21.92
N LYS A 19 5.78 17.60 -22.05
CA LYS A 19 6.88 16.67 -21.77
C LYS A 19 7.08 16.42 -20.26
N GLU A 20 6.86 17.44 -19.42
CA GLU A 20 6.86 17.30 -17.94
C GLU A 20 5.63 16.54 -17.42
N ARG A 21 4.47 16.63 -18.10
CA ARG A 21 3.27 15.85 -17.73
C ARG A 21 3.45 14.36 -17.99
N ASP A 22 4.02 13.98 -19.14
CA ASP A 22 4.28 12.56 -19.48
C ASP A 22 5.33 11.88 -18.60
N GLN A 23 6.19 12.65 -17.92
CA GLN A 23 7.28 12.10 -17.09
C GLN A 23 6.85 11.71 -15.67
N ASN A 24 5.68 12.16 -15.22
CA ASN A 24 5.28 12.06 -13.82
C ASN A 24 4.34 10.89 -13.46
N PHE A 25 3.98 10.04 -14.43
CA PHE A 25 3.18 8.84 -14.19
C PHE A 25 4.02 7.71 -13.59
N ILE A 26 3.43 6.94 -12.68
CA ILE A 26 4.04 5.74 -12.10
C ILE A 26 3.73 4.53 -12.97
N ARG A 27 4.74 3.69 -13.22
CA ARG A 27 4.62 2.42 -13.94
C ARG A 27 5.44 1.32 -13.27
N VAL A 28 5.18 0.07 -13.66
CA VAL A 28 6.09 -1.05 -13.38
C VAL A 28 7.41 -0.80 -14.10
N SER A 29 8.52 -1.00 -13.40
CA SER A 29 9.84 -0.78 -14.00
C SER A 29 10.13 -1.79 -15.11
N LYS A 30 10.67 -1.29 -16.22
CA LYS A 30 11.10 -2.12 -17.35
C LYS A 30 12.42 -2.85 -17.09
N VAL A 31 13.20 -2.38 -16.12
CA VAL A 31 14.51 -2.95 -15.76
C VAL A 31 14.37 -3.99 -14.65
N ASN A 32 13.52 -3.72 -13.67
CA ASN A 32 13.18 -4.68 -12.62
C ASN A 32 11.67 -4.67 -12.37
N PRO A 33 10.90 -5.61 -12.94
CA PRO A 33 9.45 -5.57 -12.83
C PRO A 33 8.94 -5.81 -11.41
N CYS A 34 9.80 -6.16 -10.45
CA CYS A 34 9.42 -6.25 -9.03
C CYS A 34 9.20 -4.87 -8.38
N TYR A 35 9.54 -3.76 -9.05
CA TYR A 35 9.51 -2.42 -8.50
C TYR A 35 8.83 -1.41 -9.44
N LEU A 36 8.60 -0.21 -8.92
CA LEU A 36 7.91 0.88 -9.59
C LEU A 36 8.88 2.02 -9.93
N GLU A 37 8.58 2.75 -11.00
CA GLU A 37 9.32 3.93 -11.43
C GLU A 37 8.37 5.01 -11.96
N TYR A 38 8.83 6.26 -11.92
CA TYR A 38 8.27 7.32 -12.75
C TYR A 38 8.56 7.04 -14.22
N SER A 39 7.81 7.68 -15.11
CA SER A 39 7.93 7.46 -16.55
C SER A 39 9.29 7.87 -17.13
N ASP A 40 10.02 8.75 -16.42
CA ASP A 40 11.41 9.13 -16.70
C ASP A 40 12.46 8.08 -16.25
N GLY A 41 12.05 7.03 -15.53
CA GLY A 41 12.92 5.98 -14.99
C GLY A 41 13.37 6.18 -13.54
N THR A 42 12.98 7.28 -12.88
CA THR A 42 13.29 7.51 -11.46
C THR A 42 12.58 6.46 -10.60
N PRO A 43 13.26 5.76 -9.66
CA PRO A 43 12.60 4.76 -8.81
C PRO A 43 11.53 5.40 -7.93
N PHE A 44 10.43 4.68 -7.72
CA PHE A 44 9.34 5.10 -6.84
C PHE A 44 9.04 4.00 -5.82
N ILE A 45 9.22 4.31 -4.54
CA ILE A 45 8.79 3.45 -3.42
C ILE A 45 7.54 4.11 -2.82
N PRO A 46 6.35 3.49 -2.90
CA PRO A 46 5.12 4.04 -2.32
C PRO A 46 5.14 3.96 -0.79
N VAL A 47 5.56 5.03 -0.12
CA VAL A 47 5.60 5.14 1.35
C VAL A 47 4.31 5.79 1.84
N GLY A 48 3.46 5.02 2.50
CA GLY A 48 2.24 5.57 3.08
C GLY A 48 1.25 4.51 3.56
N LEU A 49 -0.03 4.88 3.56
CA LEU A 49 -1.10 4.15 4.23
C LEU A 49 -2.45 4.32 3.52
N ASN A 50 -3.44 3.55 3.95
CA ASN A 50 -4.82 3.71 3.54
C ASN A 50 -5.44 4.92 4.27
N ILE A 51 -6.05 5.87 3.55
CA ILE A 51 -6.84 7.00 4.11
C ILE A 51 -8.19 7.03 3.40
N CYS A 52 -8.91 5.91 3.48
CA CYS A 52 -9.92 5.59 2.48
C CYS A 52 -11.17 6.48 2.56
N TRP A 53 -11.53 6.98 3.76
CA TRP A 53 -12.63 7.92 3.96
C TRP A 53 -12.46 8.73 5.27
N GLU A 54 -13.37 9.67 5.54
CA GLU A 54 -13.49 10.32 6.84
C GLU A 54 -14.60 9.65 7.66
N ARG A 55 -14.28 9.17 8.87
CA ARG A 55 -15.20 8.37 9.72
C ARG A 55 -16.08 9.18 10.65
N PHE A 56 -15.65 10.37 11.06
CA PHE A 56 -16.23 11.09 12.20
C PHE A 56 -16.66 12.52 11.87
N GLU A 57 -16.55 12.93 10.62
CA GLU A 57 -16.96 14.24 10.14
C GLU A 57 -17.68 14.11 8.79
N THR A 58 -18.71 14.92 8.58
CA THR A 58 -19.55 14.91 7.37
C THR A 58 -19.65 16.27 6.70
N ASP A 59 -19.26 17.35 7.39
CA ASP A 59 -19.14 18.66 6.78
C ASP A 59 -18.02 18.68 5.74
N GLU A 60 -18.37 19.04 4.52
CA GLU A 60 -17.45 18.97 3.38
C GLU A 60 -16.18 19.80 3.56
N THR A 61 -16.31 21.01 4.10
CA THR A 61 -15.16 21.90 4.28
C THR A 61 -14.19 21.29 5.28
N LYS A 62 -14.70 20.78 6.41
CA LYS A 62 -13.88 20.14 7.45
C LYS A 62 -13.28 18.82 6.99
N VAL A 63 -14.02 17.99 6.24
CA VAL A 63 -13.48 16.74 5.67
C VAL A 63 -12.28 17.05 4.77
N LEU A 64 -12.38 18.05 3.89
CA LEU A 64 -11.28 18.45 3.02
C LEU A 64 -10.09 19.04 3.81
N GLN A 65 -10.34 19.79 4.88
CA GLN A 65 -9.29 20.27 5.80
C GLN A 65 -8.57 19.11 6.50
N LEU A 66 -9.29 18.05 6.90
CA LEU A 66 -8.69 16.85 7.50
C LEU A 66 -7.84 16.10 6.48
N TYR A 67 -8.27 15.98 5.23
CA TYR A 67 -7.44 15.42 4.16
C TYR A 67 -6.17 16.25 3.91
N GLU A 68 -6.28 17.58 3.86
CA GLU A 68 -5.12 18.46 3.74
C GLU A 68 -4.14 18.27 4.92
N GLN A 69 -4.65 18.22 6.15
CA GLN A 69 -3.83 18.00 7.34
C GLN A 69 -3.11 16.65 7.28
N ARG A 70 -3.80 15.58 6.87
CA ARG A 70 -3.22 14.24 6.74
C ARG A 70 -2.14 14.19 5.67
N PHE A 71 -2.39 14.77 4.50
CA PHE A 71 -1.41 14.81 3.41
C PHE A 71 -0.18 15.64 3.78
N ARG A 72 -0.38 16.77 4.46
CA ARG A 72 0.75 17.54 5.03
C ARG A 72 1.55 16.71 6.02
N ASN A 73 0.90 16.12 7.03
CA ASN A 73 1.58 15.32 8.04
C ASN A 73 2.34 14.14 7.43
N LEU A 74 1.74 13.45 6.46
CA LEU A 74 2.38 12.34 5.76
C LEU A 74 3.60 12.81 4.96
N SER A 75 3.44 13.88 4.18
CA SER A 75 4.50 14.48 3.35
C SER A 75 5.69 14.98 4.18
N GLU A 76 5.41 15.73 5.25
CA GLU A 76 6.43 16.23 6.19
C GLU A 76 7.18 15.10 6.92
N ASN A 77 6.60 13.89 6.93
CA ASN A 77 7.23 12.68 7.48
C ASN A 77 7.62 11.68 6.37
N GLY A 78 7.99 12.16 5.17
CA GLY A 78 8.59 11.34 4.11
C GLY A 78 7.63 10.39 3.38
N GLY A 79 6.34 10.40 3.69
CA GLY A 79 5.34 9.65 2.93
C GLY A 79 4.96 10.35 1.64
N ASN A 80 4.65 9.56 0.62
CA ASN A 80 4.40 10.02 -0.76
C ASN A 80 3.22 9.30 -1.43
N TYR A 81 2.46 8.49 -0.69
CA TYR A 81 1.41 7.64 -1.24
C TYR A 81 0.21 7.48 -0.30
N THR A 82 -0.99 7.36 -0.87
CA THR A 82 -2.17 6.87 -0.13
C THR A 82 -3.16 6.13 -1.01
N ARG A 83 -4.09 5.39 -0.39
CA ARG A 83 -5.25 4.78 -1.05
C ARG A 83 -6.56 5.43 -0.58
N ILE A 84 -7.47 5.67 -1.53
CA ILE A 84 -8.79 6.30 -1.34
C ILE A 84 -9.89 5.41 -1.92
N TRP A 85 -11.03 5.30 -1.25
CA TRP A 85 -12.21 4.59 -1.77
C TRP A 85 -13.18 5.56 -2.41
N LEU A 86 -13.50 5.35 -3.69
CA LEU A 86 -14.43 6.21 -4.43
C LEU A 86 -15.89 5.89 -4.12
N SER A 87 -16.19 4.68 -3.64
CA SER A 87 -17.54 4.31 -3.20
C SER A 87 -17.83 4.63 -1.72
N ALA A 88 -16.91 5.30 -1.03
CA ALA A 88 -17.19 5.87 0.27
C ALA A 88 -18.17 7.07 0.14
N PRO A 89 -19.12 7.28 1.07
CA PRO A 89 -20.20 8.25 0.91
C PRO A 89 -19.77 9.69 0.58
N PHE A 90 -18.58 10.11 1.04
CA PHE A 90 -18.07 11.45 0.76
C PHE A 90 -17.71 11.63 -0.73
N PHE A 91 -17.14 10.60 -1.36
CA PHE A 91 -16.66 10.58 -2.74
C PHE A 91 -17.59 9.89 -3.73
N GLU A 92 -18.61 9.17 -3.26
CA GLU A 92 -19.53 8.41 -4.11
C GLU A 92 -20.29 9.32 -5.08
N VAL A 93 -19.83 9.30 -6.34
CA VAL A 93 -20.41 10.08 -7.44
C VAL A 93 -21.75 9.52 -7.87
N GLU A 94 -21.95 8.21 -7.71
CA GLU A 94 -23.15 7.51 -8.13
C GLU A 94 -23.91 7.08 -6.87
N HIS A 95 -24.59 8.05 -6.26
CA HIS A 95 -25.23 7.88 -4.95
C HIS A 95 -26.75 7.94 -4.97
N LYS A 96 -27.36 8.54 -6.01
CA LYS A 96 -28.81 8.72 -6.09
C LYS A 96 -29.50 7.63 -6.90
N LYS A 97 -28.91 7.25 -8.03
CA LYS A 97 -29.50 6.33 -8.99
C LYS A 97 -28.41 5.74 -9.90
N ALA A 98 -28.60 4.49 -10.31
CA ALA A 98 -27.72 3.81 -11.26
C ALA A 98 -27.54 4.63 -12.55
N GLY A 99 -26.28 4.80 -13.00
CA GLY A 99 -25.90 5.54 -14.19
C GLY A 99 -25.97 7.08 -14.06
N GLU A 100 -26.30 7.62 -12.89
CA GLU A 100 -26.37 9.07 -12.66
C GLU A 100 -25.21 9.55 -11.77
N PHE A 101 -24.22 10.20 -12.41
CA PHE A 101 -23.01 10.70 -11.74
C PHE A 101 -23.14 12.16 -11.30
N ASP A 102 -22.87 12.42 -10.01
CA ASP A 102 -22.98 13.74 -9.37
C ASP A 102 -21.68 14.56 -9.53
N GLU A 103 -21.73 15.59 -10.37
CA GLU A 103 -20.63 16.53 -10.61
C GLU A 103 -20.14 17.25 -9.34
N ASN A 104 -20.98 17.44 -8.32
CA ASN A 104 -20.52 18.07 -7.08
C ASN A 104 -19.72 17.10 -6.21
N ARG A 105 -20.01 15.79 -6.26
CA ARG A 105 -19.14 14.76 -5.65
C ARG A 105 -17.81 14.68 -6.40
N ALA A 106 -17.83 14.81 -7.73
CA ALA A 106 -16.60 14.85 -8.52
C ALA A 106 -15.68 16.04 -8.14
N LYS A 107 -16.23 17.23 -7.88
CA LYS A 107 -15.45 18.39 -7.38
C LYS A 107 -14.71 18.12 -6.07
N ARG A 108 -15.21 17.23 -5.21
CA ARG A 108 -14.51 16.84 -3.97
C ARG A 108 -13.26 16.01 -4.29
N ILE A 109 -13.34 15.16 -5.32
CA ILE A 109 -12.20 14.37 -5.82
C ILE A 109 -11.19 15.29 -6.52
N ASP A 110 -11.66 16.26 -7.32
CA ASP A 110 -10.80 17.30 -7.91
C ASP A 110 -9.98 18.00 -6.81
N LYS A 111 -10.66 18.42 -5.73
CA LYS A 111 -10.00 19.08 -4.60
C LYS A 111 -9.03 18.17 -3.86
N LEU A 112 -9.36 16.90 -3.70
CA LEU A 112 -8.47 15.90 -3.11
C LEU A 112 -7.18 15.75 -3.94
N LEU A 113 -7.30 15.69 -5.27
CA LEU A 113 -6.15 15.58 -6.18
C LEU A 113 -5.30 16.85 -6.18
N GLU A 114 -5.90 18.04 -6.07
CA GLU A 114 -5.15 19.29 -5.87
C GLU A 114 -4.30 19.24 -4.59
N LEU A 115 -4.89 18.78 -3.48
CA LEU A 115 -4.18 18.62 -2.20
C LEU A 115 -3.07 17.58 -2.32
N ALA A 116 -3.35 16.43 -2.92
CA ALA A 116 -2.35 15.38 -3.10
C ALA A 116 -1.17 15.88 -3.96
N THR A 117 -1.45 16.61 -5.04
CA THR A 117 -0.43 17.26 -5.86
C THR A 117 0.41 18.25 -5.05
N LYS A 118 -0.24 19.12 -4.25
CA LYS A 118 0.42 20.12 -3.40
C LYS A 118 1.41 19.49 -2.41
N TYR A 119 1.11 18.31 -1.89
CA TYR A 119 1.93 17.61 -0.89
C TYR A 119 2.77 16.46 -1.47
N GLY A 120 2.82 16.30 -2.80
CA GLY A 120 3.60 15.25 -3.45
C GLY A 120 3.10 13.82 -3.17
N ILE A 121 1.81 13.67 -2.88
CA ILE A 121 1.18 12.37 -2.59
C ILE A 121 0.59 11.78 -3.87
N LYS A 122 1.00 10.56 -4.21
CA LYS A 122 0.35 9.74 -5.23
C LYS A 122 -0.86 9.00 -4.66
N ILE A 123 -1.93 8.86 -5.44
CA ILE A 123 -3.16 8.21 -5.00
C ILE A 123 -3.42 6.92 -5.77
N LYS A 124 -3.68 5.82 -5.06
CA LYS A 124 -4.40 4.65 -5.58
C LYS A 124 -5.88 4.80 -5.27
N PHE A 125 -6.73 4.80 -6.29
CA PHE A 125 -8.18 4.80 -6.11
C PHE A 125 -8.73 3.38 -6.13
N CYS A 126 -9.66 3.07 -5.21
CA CYS A 126 -10.50 1.87 -5.27
C CYS A 126 -11.85 2.26 -5.87
N LEU A 127 -12.20 1.67 -7.01
CA LEU A 127 -13.40 2.01 -7.78
C LEU A 127 -14.69 1.56 -7.09
N GLU A 128 -14.70 0.36 -6.52
CA GLU A 128 -15.84 -0.21 -5.81
C GLU A 128 -15.45 -0.98 -4.55
N ASN A 129 -16.34 -1.01 -3.55
CA ASN A 129 -16.11 -1.74 -2.29
C ASN A 129 -17.37 -2.42 -1.71
N PHE A 130 -18.49 -2.42 -2.44
CA PHE A 130 -19.72 -3.04 -1.96
C PHE A 130 -19.66 -4.56 -2.11
N ARG A 131 -20.40 -5.25 -1.24
CA ARG A 131 -20.47 -6.73 -1.19
C ARG A 131 -21.87 -7.24 -1.55
N LYS A 132 -22.90 -6.41 -1.40
CA LYS A 132 -24.27 -6.68 -1.81
C LYS A 132 -24.87 -5.46 -2.49
N LEU A 133 -25.97 -5.69 -3.20
CA LEU A 133 -26.83 -4.61 -3.65
C LEU A 133 -27.75 -4.17 -2.52
N THR A 134 -28.31 -5.08 -1.72
CA THR A 134 -29.21 -4.71 -0.63
C THR A 134 -28.90 -5.39 0.69
N GLY A 135 -29.08 -4.61 1.77
CA GLY A 135 -29.20 -5.13 3.13
C GLY A 135 -27.87 -5.49 3.79
N TYR A 136 -26.75 -4.99 3.28
CA TYR A 136 -25.45 -5.15 3.94
C TYR A 136 -25.14 -3.96 4.86
N SER A 137 -25.17 -4.18 6.17
CA SER A 137 -24.84 -3.12 7.14
C SER A 137 -23.35 -2.84 7.21
N ALA A 138 -22.99 -1.67 7.73
CA ALA A 138 -21.61 -1.42 8.15
C ALA A 138 -21.18 -2.48 9.19
N PRO A 139 -19.95 -3.01 9.11
CA PRO A 139 -19.46 -4.03 10.06
C PRO A 139 -19.33 -3.49 11.49
N PHE A 140 -19.15 -2.18 11.65
CA PHE A 140 -19.14 -1.46 12.93
C PHE A 140 -19.52 0.01 12.71
N SER A 141 -19.82 0.74 13.79
CA SER A 141 -20.50 2.06 13.76
C SER A 141 -19.79 3.16 12.97
N SER A 142 -18.47 3.09 12.80
CA SER A 142 -17.66 4.08 12.07
C SER A 142 -17.14 3.57 10.71
N SER A 143 -17.62 2.40 10.28
CA SER A 143 -17.34 1.88 8.94
C SER A 143 -18.39 2.38 7.95
N VAL A 144 -18.02 2.42 6.66
CA VAL A 144 -19.01 2.51 5.59
C VAL A 144 -19.78 1.19 5.47
N ALA A 145 -21.01 1.27 4.97
CA ALA A 145 -21.77 0.09 4.55
C ALA A 145 -21.15 -0.47 3.27
N PHE A 146 -20.97 -1.79 3.19
CA PHE A 146 -20.53 -2.45 1.96
C PHE A 146 -21.75 -2.85 1.11
N ASP A 147 -22.61 -1.88 0.81
CA ASP A 147 -23.88 -2.06 0.11
C ASP A 147 -24.03 -1.03 -1.03
N LYS A 148 -24.74 -1.39 -2.10
CA LYS A 148 -25.03 -0.50 -3.23
C LYS A 148 -26.50 -0.62 -3.70
N PRO A 149 -27.46 -0.15 -2.89
CA PRO A 149 -28.89 -0.33 -3.12
C PRO A 149 -29.38 0.28 -4.42
N ILE A 150 -28.76 1.35 -4.91
CA ILE A 150 -29.18 2.02 -6.14
C ILE A 150 -29.16 1.13 -7.40
N TYR A 151 -28.46 0.00 -7.36
CA TYR A 151 -28.45 -0.97 -8.45
C TYR A 151 -29.54 -2.02 -8.35
N SER A 152 -30.14 -2.24 -7.18
CA SER A 152 -31.14 -3.30 -7.00
C SER A 152 -32.51 -2.91 -7.54
N PHE A 153 -33.23 -3.87 -8.12
CA PHE A 153 -34.59 -3.72 -8.63
C PHE A 153 -35.56 -3.13 -7.60
N ASP A 154 -35.49 -3.59 -6.34
CA ASP A 154 -36.33 -3.10 -5.24
C ASP A 154 -36.13 -1.60 -4.92
N ASN A 155 -34.98 -1.04 -5.30
CA ASN A 155 -34.63 0.37 -5.13
C ASN A 155 -34.61 1.12 -6.48
N GLN A 156 -35.39 0.65 -7.46
CA GLN A 156 -35.50 1.24 -8.81
C GLN A 156 -34.20 1.16 -9.64
N GLY A 157 -33.27 0.31 -9.24
CA GLY A 157 -32.11 -0.07 -10.03
C GLY A 157 -32.45 -1.18 -11.04
N PRO A 158 -31.52 -1.55 -11.93
CA PRO A 158 -31.81 -2.50 -13.00
C PRO A 158 -31.54 -3.98 -12.66
N LEU A 159 -30.87 -4.28 -11.55
CA LEU A 159 -30.33 -5.62 -11.27
C LEU A 159 -31.12 -6.34 -10.17
N ASN A 160 -31.30 -7.66 -10.27
CA ASN A 160 -31.92 -8.42 -9.18
C ASN A 160 -30.95 -8.69 -8.04
N ASP A 161 -29.69 -8.99 -8.36
CA ASP A 161 -28.66 -9.35 -7.37
C ASP A 161 -27.22 -9.09 -7.87
N MET A 162 -26.23 -9.53 -7.10
CA MET A 162 -24.82 -9.45 -7.48
C MET A 162 -24.46 -10.37 -8.66
N THR A 163 -25.19 -11.47 -8.89
CA THR A 163 -24.97 -12.35 -10.04
C THR A 163 -25.26 -11.60 -11.33
N ASP A 164 -26.37 -10.84 -11.36
CA ASP A 164 -26.72 -9.98 -12.48
C ASP A 164 -25.62 -8.93 -12.72
N PHE A 165 -25.09 -8.33 -11.65
CA PHE A 165 -24.00 -7.35 -11.72
C PHE A 165 -22.78 -7.91 -12.45
N PHE A 166 -22.33 -9.12 -12.08
CA PHE A 166 -21.09 -9.70 -12.62
C PHE A 166 -21.28 -10.39 -13.98
N LYS A 167 -22.41 -11.05 -14.23
CA LYS A 167 -22.58 -11.90 -15.44
C LYS A 167 -23.29 -11.22 -16.60
N THR A 168 -24.19 -10.27 -16.34
CA THR A 168 -24.97 -9.64 -17.42
C THR A 168 -24.22 -8.49 -18.05
N GLN A 169 -24.50 -8.21 -19.32
CA GLN A 169 -23.96 -7.03 -19.99
C GLN A 169 -24.40 -5.74 -19.27
N GLN A 170 -25.64 -5.68 -18.78
CA GLN A 170 -26.16 -4.52 -18.07
C GLN A 170 -25.39 -4.22 -16.78
N GLY A 171 -25.04 -5.25 -15.99
CA GLY A 171 -24.22 -5.08 -14.79
C GLY A 171 -22.80 -4.61 -15.10
N LYS A 172 -22.18 -5.20 -16.14
CA LYS A 172 -20.86 -4.80 -16.65
C LYS A 172 -20.86 -3.37 -17.18
N ASP A 173 -21.91 -2.97 -17.89
CA ASP A 173 -22.06 -1.61 -18.43
C ASP A 173 -22.14 -0.58 -17.29
N LEU A 174 -22.86 -0.85 -16.19
CA LEU A 174 -22.89 0.04 -15.03
C LEU A 174 -21.48 0.27 -14.44
N TYR A 175 -20.70 -0.81 -14.31
CA TYR A 175 -19.32 -0.71 -13.86
C TYR A 175 -18.46 0.11 -14.83
N LEU A 176 -18.59 -0.14 -16.14
CA LEU A 176 -17.80 0.54 -17.16
C LEU A 176 -18.23 1.99 -17.38
N ASP A 177 -19.49 2.34 -17.16
CA ASP A 177 -19.97 3.73 -17.18
C ASP A 177 -19.31 4.54 -16.06
N ARG A 178 -19.19 3.94 -14.86
CA ARG A 178 -18.46 4.53 -13.73
C ARG A 178 -16.97 4.70 -14.07
N VAL A 179 -16.34 3.69 -14.65
CA VAL A 179 -14.96 3.75 -15.12
C VAL A 179 -14.78 4.87 -16.16
N ALA A 180 -15.68 4.95 -17.15
CA ALA A 180 -15.67 5.97 -18.19
C ALA A 180 -15.83 7.37 -17.62
N PHE A 181 -16.73 7.55 -16.64
CA PHE A 181 -16.91 8.81 -15.92
C PHE A 181 -15.59 9.28 -15.28
N PHE A 182 -14.92 8.41 -14.52
CA PHE A 182 -13.63 8.75 -13.89
C PHE A 182 -12.51 8.96 -14.92
N ALA A 183 -12.44 8.13 -15.96
CA ALA A 183 -11.45 8.25 -17.02
C ALA A 183 -11.55 9.59 -17.76
N SER A 184 -12.76 10.04 -18.07
CA SER A 184 -12.99 11.32 -18.75
C SER A 184 -12.44 12.53 -17.99
N ARG A 185 -12.20 12.40 -16.69
CA ARG A 185 -11.69 13.47 -15.81
C ARG A 185 -10.24 13.27 -15.40
N TYR A 186 -9.84 12.02 -15.17
CA TYR A 186 -8.63 11.71 -14.41
C TYR A 186 -7.63 10.83 -15.15
N ALA A 187 -7.91 10.36 -16.38
CA ALA A 187 -7.01 9.46 -17.10
C ALA A 187 -5.61 10.04 -17.39
N ASP A 188 -5.51 11.37 -17.51
CA ASP A 188 -4.25 12.08 -17.77
C ASP A 188 -3.71 12.81 -16.52
N ASN A 189 -4.21 12.49 -15.31
CA ASN A 189 -3.75 13.13 -14.08
C ASN A 189 -2.63 12.32 -13.40
N PRO A 190 -1.36 12.74 -13.49
CA PRO A 190 -0.23 11.96 -12.98
C PRO A 190 -0.20 11.83 -11.45
N THR A 191 -1.01 12.58 -10.71
CA THR A 191 -1.17 12.40 -9.24
C THR A 191 -1.83 11.06 -8.92
N VAL A 192 -2.59 10.50 -9.85
CA VAL A 192 -3.11 9.13 -9.73
C VAL A 192 -1.99 8.14 -10.05
N MET A 193 -1.71 7.23 -9.12
CA MET A 193 -0.79 6.11 -9.33
C MET A 193 -1.50 4.95 -10.02
N GLY A 194 -2.74 4.66 -9.62
CA GLY A 194 -3.45 3.52 -10.15
C GLY A 194 -4.88 3.33 -9.66
N TRP A 195 -5.54 2.37 -10.29
CA TRP A 195 -6.95 2.05 -10.12
C TRP A 195 -7.08 0.59 -9.71
N GLU A 196 -7.61 0.40 -8.51
CA GLU A 196 -8.03 -0.89 -8.03
C GLU A 196 -9.49 -1.11 -8.39
N LEU A 197 -9.76 -2.22 -9.07
CA LEU A 197 -11.09 -2.52 -9.60
C LEU A 197 -12.13 -2.65 -8.49
N TRP A 198 -11.78 -3.40 -7.43
CA TRP A 198 -12.64 -3.68 -6.29
C TRP A 198 -11.82 -3.88 -5.02
N ASN A 199 -12.32 -3.43 -3.88
CA ASN A 199 -11.76 -3.82 -2.59
C ASN A 199 -12.20 -5.24 -2.23
N GLU A 200 -11.24 -6.15 -2.04
CA GLU A 200 -11.50 -7.51 -1.53
C GLU A 200 -12.63 -8.23 -2.30
N ILE A 201 -12.47 -8.39 -3.62
CA ILE A 201 -13.54 -8.89 -4.49
C ILE A 201 -14.11 -10.23 -4.03
N ASN A 202 -13.32 -11.07 -3.37
CA ASN A 202 -13.77 -12.34 -2.78
C ASN A 202 -14.64 -12.25 -1.52
N SER A 203 -15.08 -11.05 -1.18
CA SER A 203 -16.08 -10.82 -0.13
C SER A 203 -17.46 -10.47 -0.68
N VAL A 204 -17.63 -10.42 -2.01
CA VAL A 204 -18.92 -10.11 -2.63
C VAL A 204 -19.88 -11.30 -2.55
N SER A 205 -21.18 -11.03 -2.49
CA SER A 205 -22.22 -12.07 -2.44
C SER A 205 -22.58 -12.57 -3.84
N PHE A 206 -21.59 -13.02 -4.59
CA PHE A 206 -21.76 -13.54 -5.94
C PHE A 206 -21.90 -15.07 -5.93
N SER A 207 -22.92 -15.59 -6.62
CA SER A 207 -23.30 -17.01 -6.57
C SER A 207 -22.25 -17.97 -7.16
N GLU A 208 -21.44 -17.53 -8.13
CA GLU A 208 -20.34 -18.34 -8.69
C GLU A 208 -19.06 -18.30 -7.83
N GLY A 209 -19.04 -17.46 -6.78
CA GLY A 209 -17.93 -17.31 -5.85
C GLY A 209 -16.60 -16.99 -6.53
N ILE A 210 -15.50 -17.46 -5.94
CA ILE A 210 -14.14 -17.12 -6.35
C ILE A 210 -13.82 -17.43 -7.82
N ALA A 211 -14.42 -18.47 -8.39
CA ALA A 211 -14.21 -18.84 -9.79
C ALA A 211 -14.80 -17.80 -10.74
N GLY A 212 -16.02 -17.32 -10.45
CA GLY A 212 -16.65 -16.26 -11.24
C GLY A 212 -15.98 -14.90 -11.02
N GLU A 213 -15.57 -14.59 -9.79
CA GLU A 213 -14.83 -13.36 -9.48
C GLU A 213 -13.50 -13.30 -10.23
N LEU A 214 -12.82 -14.44 -10.36
CA LEU A 214 -11.58 -14.58 -11.14
C LEU A 214 -11.84 -14.40 -12.64
N GLU A 215 -12.90 -15.00 -13.19
CA GLU A 215 -13.31 -14.82 -14.59
C GLU A 215 -13.59 -13.34 -14.89
N TRP A 216 -14.40 -12.71 -14.05
CA TRP A 216 -14.74 -11.29 -14.20
C TRP A 216 -13.50 -10.39 -14.06
N THR A 217 -12.61 -10.68 -13.12
CA THR A 217 -11.36 -9.93 -12.94
C THR A 217 -10.48 -10.02 -14.18
N ARG A 218 -10.32 -11.21 -14.77
CA ARG A 218 -9.57 -11.41 -16.02
C ARG A 218 -10.17 -10.65 -17.19
N GLU A 219 -11.50 -10.55 -17.24
CA GLU A 219 -12.20 -9.78 -18.26
C GLU A 219 -12.00 -8.26 -18.07
N MET A 220 -12.14 -7.76 -16.84
CA MET A 220 -12.23 -6.32 -16.59
C MET A 220 -10.90 -5.61 -16.47
N LEU A 221 -9.83 -6.27 -15.99
CA LEU A 221 -8.51 -5.65 -15.88
C LEU A 221 -8.04 -5.01 -17.20
N PRO A 222 -7.97 -5.72 -18.35
CA PRO A 222 -7.53 -5.11 -19.61
C PRO A 222 -8.51 -4.06 -20.13
N VAL A 223 -9.82 -4.22 -19.89
CA VAL A 223 -10.83 -3.24 -20.32
C VAL A 223 -10.61 -1.93 -19.55
N VAL A 224 -10.53 -1.97 -18.22
CA VAL A 224 -10.29 -0.77 -17.39
C VAL A 224 -8.93 -0.15 -17.70
N LYS A 225 -7.89 -0.96 -17.95
CA LYS A 225 -6.59 -0.47 -18.41
C LYS A 225 -6.69 0.38 -19.68
N SER A 226 -7.57 0.04 -20.61
CA SER A 226 -7.76 0.81 -21.84
C SER A 226 -8.33 2.23 -21.60
N TYR A 227 -9.06 2.43 -20.50
CA TYR A 227 -9.55 3.76 -20.07
C TYR A 227 -8.47 4.58 -19.35
N PHE A 228 -7.45 3.93 -18.79
CA PHE A 228 -6.38 4.56 -18.01
C PHE A 228 -5.00 4.14 -18.52
N PRO A 229 -4.62 4.50 -19.76
CA PRO A 229 -3.41 3.97 -20.41
C PRO A 229 -2.10 4.31 -19.68
N HIS A 230 -2.08 5.39 -18.91
CA HIS A 230 -0.90 5.88 -18.19
C HIS A 230 -0.85 5.47 -16.70
N HIS A 231 -1.92 4.90 -16.15
CA HIS A 231 -1.99 4.50 -14.74
C HIS A 231 -1.89 3.00 -14.58
N LEU A 232 -1.49 2.54 -13.38
CA LEU A 232 -1.55 1.13 -13.03
C LEU A 232 -3.00 0.68 -12.80
N VAL A 233 -3.33 -0.56 -13.17
CA VAL A 233 -4.64 -1.19 -12.89
C VAL A 233 -4.42 -2.53 -12.19
N MET A 234 -5.19 -2.77 -11.13
CA MET A 234 -4.98 -3.91 -10.23
C MET A 234 -6.27 -4.38 -9.54
N GLN A 235 -6.21 -5.55 -8.92
CA GLN A 235 -7.30 -6.13 -8.11
C GLN A 235 -6.74 -6.59 -6.75
N SER A 236 -7.52 -6.44 -5.66
CA SER A 236 -7.21 -7.02 -4.35
C SER A 236 -8.14 -8.15 -3.96
N LEU A 237 -7.64 -9.01 -3.07
CA LEU A 237 -8.41 -10.00 -2.32
C LEU A 237 -8.42 -9.61 -0.84
N GLY A 238 -9.39 -10.15 -0.11
CA GLY A 238 -9.52 -10.00 1.33
C GLY A 238 -8.43 -10.70 2.12
N SER A 239 -8.45 -10.46 3.43
CA SER A 239 -7.40 -10.90 4.36
C SER A 239 -6.91 -12.32 4.10
N PHE A 240 -5.60 -12.46 3.92
CA PHE A 240 -4.90 -13.71 3.69
C PHE A 240 -4.66 -14.45 5.01
N ASP A 241 -5.77 -14.84 5.65
CA ASP A 241 -5.84 -15.35 7.02
C ASP A 241 -6.15 -16.85 7.10
N ASN A 242 -6.15 -17.53 5.95
CA ASN A 242 -6.39 -18.95 5.82
C ASN A 242 -5.48 -19.55 4.75
N GLU A 243 -4.86 -20.70 5.05
CA GLU A 243 -3.99 -21.42 4.11
C GLU A 243 -4.70 -21.75 2.79
N LYS A 244 -6.00 -22.03 2.83
CA LYS A 244 -6.79 -22.35 1.64
C LYS A 244 -6.88 -21.20 0.62
N TYR A 245 -6.62 -19.96 1.05
CA TYR A 245 -6.63 -18.81 0.15
C TYR A 245 -5.34 -18.68 -0.67
N GLN A 246 -4.32 -19.53 -0.42
CA GLN A 246 -3.07 -19.50 -1.20
C GLN A 246 -3.33 -19.70 -2.69
N GLU A 247 -4.20 -20.64 -3.06
CA GLU A 247 -4.56 -20.89 -4.46
C GLU A 247 -5.26 -19.67 -5.08
N TRP A 248 -6.17 -19.02 -4.34
CA TRP A 248 -6.86 -17.82 -4.81
C TRP A 248 -5.88 -16.67 -5.04
N TYR A 249 -4.99 -16.43 -4.08
CA TYR A 249 -3.94 -15.41 -4.22
C TYR A 249 -3.02 -15.70 -5.39
N MET A 250 -2.65 -16.96 -5.63
CA MET A 250 -1.87 -17.38 -6.78
C MET A 250 -2.61 -17.10 -8.11
N ASP A 251 -3.87 -17.51 -8.22
CA ASP A 251 -4.67 -17.35 -9.43
C ASP A 251 -4.87 -15.89 -9.84
N PHE A 252 -5.18 -15.01 -8.86
CA PHE A 252 -5.39 -13.58 -9.11
C PHE A 252 -4.08 -12.82 -9.34
N SER A 253 -3.03 -13.15 -8.59
CA SER A 253 -1.72 -12.47 -8.73
C SER A 253 -1.06 -12.81 -10.07
N SER A 254 -1.29 -14.02 -10.59
CA SER A 254 -0.69 -14.50 -11.85
C SER A 254 -1.35 -13.92 -13.11
N ILE A 255 -2.46 -13.19 -13.00
CA ILE A 255 -3.09 -12.53 -14.16
C ILE A 255 -2.13 -11.45 -14.70
N SER A 256 -1.73 -11.52 -15.97
CA SER A 256 -0.79 -10.57 -16.57
C SER A 256 -1.22 -9.10 -16.41
N ASP A 257 -2.50 -8.81 -16.64
CA ASP A 257 -3.07 -7.47 -16.57
C ASP A 257 -3.31 -6.97 -15.13
N ASN A 258 -3.11 -7.81 -14.12
CA ASN A 258 -3.08 -7.38 -12.72
C ASN A 258 -1.67 -6.85 -12.42
N GLU A 259 -1.45 -5.55 -12.65
CA GLU A 259 -0.11 -4.95 -12.71
C GLU A 259 0.61 -4.91 -11.35
N ILE A 260 -0.12 -5.05 -10.23
CA ILE A 260 0.44 -5.19 -8.88
C ILE A 260 -0.21 -6.39 -8.20
N ALA A 261 0.61 -7.30 -7.68
CA ALA A 261 0.14 -8.36 -6.79
C ALA A 261 -0.02 -7.80 -5.37
N GLN A 262 -1.27 -7.62 -4.97
CA GLN A 262 -1.63 -7.05 -3.67
C GLN A 262 -1.96 -8.16 -2.67
N VAL A 263 -1.50 -8.02 -1.43
CA VAL A 263 -1.93 -8.87 -0.31
C VAL A 263 -2.46 -8.03 0.84
N HIS A 264 -3.56 -8.49 1.42
CA HIS A 264 -4.10 -7.96 2.66
C HIS A 264 -3.85 -9.00 3.76
N ARG A 265 -3.35 -8.60 4.93
CA ARG A 265 -3.24 -9.51 6.08
C ARG A 265 -3.23 -8.72 7.38
N TYR A 266 -3.96 -9.23 8.37
CA TYR A 266 -4.10 -8.59 9.66
C TYR A 266 -3.61 -9.47 10.80
N LEU A 267 -3.12 -8.82 11.86
CA LEU A 267 -3.07 -9.40 13.20
C LEU A 267 -4.53 -9.54 13.67
N ASP A 268 -5.05 -10.75 13.64
CA ASP A 268 -6.42 -11.09 14.01
C ASP A 268 -6.41 -12.27 15.00
N PRO A 269 -6.81 -12.05 16.26
CA PRO A 269 -6.86 -13.12 17.26
C PRO A 269 -7.87 -14.23 16.92
N GLY A 270 -8.86 -13.95 16.07
CA GLY A 270 -9.86 -14.89 15.56
C GLY A 270 -9.55 -15.49 14.18
N ALA A 271 -8.43 -15.15 13.55
CA ALA A 271 -8.04 -15.78 12.27
C ALA A 271 -7.90 -17.30 12.40
N VAL A 272 -8.03 -18.04 11.30
CA VAL A 272 -7.79 -19.49 11.33
C VAL A 272 -6.28 -19.76 11.36
N TRP A 273 -5.52 -19.08 10.52
CA TRP A 273 -4.09 -19.33 10.34
C TRP A 273 -3.24 -18.73 11.48
N ASP A 274 -2.38 -19.54 12.10
CA ASP A 274 -1.53 -19.13 13.23
C ASP A 274 -0.63 -17.93 12.94
N ILE A 275 -0.19 -17.76 11.69
CA ILE A 275 0.65 -16.62 11.32
C ILE A 275 -0.07 -15.27 11.57
N CYS A 276 -1.40 -15.22 11.50
CA CYS A 276 -2.18 -14.02 11.80
C CYS A 276 -2.23 -13.68 13.29
N ARG A 277 -1.59 -14.48 14.17
CA ARG A 277 -1.36 -14.19 15.59
C ARG A 277 0.12 -14.04 15.94
N ALA A 278 1.01 -14.16 14.97
CA ALA A 278 2.45 -14.04 15.17
C ALA A 278 2.87 -12.58 15.46
N PRO A 279 4.15 -12.33 15.78
CA PRO A 279 4.70 -10.98 15.74
C PRO A 279 4.42 -10.28 14.39
N MET A 280 4.17 -8.97 14.42
CA MET A 280 3.72 -8.19 13.26
C MET A 280 4.73 -8.22 12.10
N ASP A 281 6.02 -8.24 12.40
CA ASP A 281 7.06 -8.34 11.39
C ASP A 281 7.03 -9.71 10.69
N SER A 282 6.86 -10.80 11.44
CA SER A 282 6.74 -12.16 10.87
C SER A 282 5.50 -12.33 10.01
N LEU A 283 4.33 -11.85 10.46
CA LEU A 283 3.09 -12.02 9.70
C LEU A 283 3.12 -11.22 8.40
N ALA A 284 3.68 -10.01 8.45
CA ALA A 284 3.82 -9.12 7.30
C ALA A 284 4.88 -9.64 6.30
N SER A 285 6.04 -10.07 6.79
CA SER A 285 7.11 -10.66 5.98
C SER A 285 6.65 -11.92 5.26
N GLN A 286 5.99 -12.85 5.97
CA GLN A 286 5.56 -14.11 5.36
C GLN A 286 4.53 -13.87 4.24
N ALA A 287 3.61 -12.91 4.40
CA ALA A 287 2.64 -12.57 3.35
C ALA A 287 3.34 -12.16 2.05
N VAL A 288 4.38 -11.32 2.15
CA VAL A 288 5.19 -10.88 1.02
C VAL A 288 5.97 -12.04 0.41
N ILE A 289 6.64 -12.85 1.22
CA ILE A 289 7.44 -14.00 0.73
C ILE A 289 6.56 -14.98 -0.04
N LEU A 290 5.38 -15.30 0.47
CA LEU A 290 4.44 -16.20 -0.22
C LEU A 290 4.04 -15.64 -1.60
N LEU A 291 3.65 -14.37 -1.68
CA LEU A 291 3.31 -13.76 -2.96
C LEU A 291 4.52 -13.65 -3.91
N ARG A 292 5.71 -13.33 -3.40
CA ARG A 292 6.95 -13.29 -4.21
C ARG A 292 7.32 -14.65 -4.78
N ASN A 293 6.95 -15.74 -4.10
CA ASN A 293 7.12 -17.10 -4.61
C ASN A 293 6.05 -17.47 -5.66
N MET A 294 4.89 -16.81 -5.64
CA MET A 294 3.81 -17.01 -6.62
C MET A 294 4.07 -16.21 -7.90
N VAL A 295 4.61 -15.00 -7.80
CA VAL A 295 4.85 -14.09 -8.94
C VAL A 295 6.24 -13.46 -8.91
N VAL A 296 6.93 -13.51 -10.04
CA VAL A 296 8.33 -13.03 -10.17
C VAL A 296 8.47 -11.76 -11.00
N ASP A 297 7.46 -11.43 -11.79
CA ASP A 297 7.50 -10.47 -12.90
C ASP A 297 6.59 -9.25 -12.70
N LYS A 298 6.26 -8.95 -11.44
CA LYS A 298 5.49 -7.75 -11.06
C LYS A 298 5.75 -7.32 -9.62
N PRO A 299 5.39 -6.09 -9.24
CA PRO A 299 5.50 -5.62 -7.87
C PRO A 299 4.57 -6.40 -6.93
N VAL A 300 5.07 -6.74 -5.75
CA VAL A 300 4.26 -7.26 -4.63
C VAL A 300 4.16 -6.19 -3.55
N ILE A 301 2.94 -5.92 -3.07
CA ILE A 301 2.68 -4.93 -2.03
C ILE A 301 1.70 -5.49 -0.99
N LEU A 302 2.10 -5.43 0.29
CA LEU A 302 1.20 -5.60 1.43
C LEU A 302 0.31 -4.34 1.55
N SER A 303 -0.80 -4.36 0.81
CA SER A 303 -1.63 -3.19 0.51
C SER A 303 -2.65 -2.88 1.60
N GLU A 304 -2.92 -3.85 2.47
CA GLU A 304 -3.58 -3.62 3.74
C GLU A 304 -2.98 -4.49 4.83
N VAL A 305 -2.67 -3.86 5.96
CA VAL A 305 -2.21 -4.54 7.17
C VAL A 305 -2.56 -3.72 8.39
N GLY A 306 -2.72 -4.39 9.52
CA GLY A 306 -2.95 -3.78 10.81
C GLY A 306 -3.34 -4.85 11.83
N ALA A 307 -3.79 -4.41 13.00
CA ALA A 307 -4.44 -5.23 13.99
C ALA A 307 -5.95 -4.98 14.02
N VAL A 308 -6.72 -6.06 14.17
CA VAL A 308 -8.18 -6.06 14.32
C VAL A 308 -8.59 -6.81 15.58
N GLU A 309 -9.81 -6.58 16.06
CA GLU A 309 -10.47 -7.50 16.98
C GLU A 309 -10.87 -8.77 16.24
N ALA A 310 -11.16 -9.84 16.99
CA ALA A 310 -11.42 -11.18 16.45
C ALA A 310 -12.41 -11.16 15.27
N HIS A 311 -12.06 -11.86 14.19
CA HIS A 311 -12.86 -11.99 12.97
C HIS A 311 -13.15 -10.64 12.28
N HIS A 312 -12.18 -9.73 12.31
CA HIS A 312 -12.30 -8.39 11.71
C HIS A 312 -13.53 -7.59 12.21
N SER A 313 -13.92 -7.80 13.47
CA SER A 313 -15.10 -7.14 14.06
C SER A 313 -14.89 -5.64 14.35
N GLY A 314 -13.66 -5.16 14.25
CA GLY A 314 -13.31 -3.74 14.36
C GLY A 314 -11.81 -3.51 14.53
N PRO A 315 -11.39 -2.24 14.67
CA PRO A 315 -10.01 -1.89 14.98
C PRO A 315 -9.56 -2.51 16.31
N SER A 316 -8.32 -3.00 16.39
CA SER A 316 -7.80 -3.62 17.61
C SER A 316 -7.74 -2.66 18.78
N LYS A 317 -8.04 -3.16 19.98
CA LYS A 317 -7.84 -2.45 21.25
C LYS A 317 -6.36 -2.21 21.57
N LEU A 318 -5.43 -2.95 20.95
CA LEU A 318 -3.98 -2.73 21.12
C LEU A 318 -3.55 -1.32 20.70
N TYR A 319 -4.29 -0.67 19.80
CA TYR A 319 -3.99 0.70 19.38
C TYR A 319 -4.08 1.73 20.51
N GLU A 320 -4.81 1.43 21.59
CA GLU A 320 -4.93 2.35 22.73
C GLU A 320 -3.66 2.38 23.58
N SER A 321 -2.96 1.25 23.69
CA SER A 321 -1.70 1.16 24.43
C SER A 321 -0.47 1.38 23.55
N ASP A 322 -0.56 1.14 22.24
CA ASP A 322 0.55 1.28 21.31
C ASP A 322 0.83 2.74 20.87
N THR A 323 1.14 3.58 21.86
CA THR A 323 1.45 5.01 21.68
C THR A 323 2.81 5.26 21.00
N LEU A 324 3.69 4.24 20.95
CA LEU A 324 4.98 4.32 20.27
C LEU A 324 4.94 3.76 18.85
N GLY A 325 3.88 3.06 18.46
CA GLY A 325 3.73 2.50 17.12
C GLY A 325 4.57 1.24 16.87
N ILE A 326 4.63 0.31 17.82
CA ILE A 326 5.35 -0.97 17.69
C ILE A 326 4.79 -1.79 16.53
N LEU A 327 3.46 -1.88 16.42
CA LEU A 327 2.83 -2.58 15.30
C LEU A 327 3.12 -1.86 13.98
N LEU A 328 3.04 -0.52 13.96
CA LEU A 328 3.30 0.30 12.78
C LEU A 328 4.74 0.17 12.28
N HIS A 329 5.71 0.21 13.20
CA HIS A 329 7.13 0.04 12.89
C HIS A 329 7.35 -1.29 12.15
N ASP A 330 6.83 -2.37 12.70
CA ASP A 330 7.03 -3.73 12.17
C ASP A 330 6.36 -3.92 10.81
N LEU A 331 5.13 -3.42 10.63
CA LEU A 331 4.42 -3.54 9.34
C LEU A 331 4.99 -2.62 8.26
N ILE A 332 5.69 -1.53 8.60
CA ILE A 332 6.35 -0.67 7.61
C ILE A 332 7.66 -1.30 7.13
N PHE A 333 8.50 -1.78 8.05
CA PHE A 333 9.84 -2.26 7.71
C PHE A 333 9.84 -3.69 7.14
N ALA A 334 9.13 -4.63 7.76
CA ALA A 334 9.24 -6.03 7.39
C ALA A 334 8.90 -6.33 5.92
N PRO A 335 7.83 -5.78 5.32
CA PRO A 335 7.47 -6.05 3.93
C PRO A 335 8.56 -5.69 2.93
N PHE A 336 9.09 -4.46 3.00
CA PHE A 336 10.10 -3.99 2.07
C PHE A 336 11.39 -4.82 2.16
N PHE A 337 11.86 -5.09 3.39
CA PHE A 337 13.04 -5.93 3.63
C PHE A 337 12.82 -7.42 3.32
N SER A 338 11.58 -7.82 2.99
CA SER A 338 11.23 -9.16 2.50
C SER A 338 11.01 -9.21 0.99
N GLY A 339 11.30 -8.12 0.27
CA GLY A 339 11.20 -8.05 -1.19
C GLY A 339 9.92 -7.41 -1.75
N ALA A 340 9.11 -6.75 -0.93
CA ALA A 340 7.99 -5.95 -1.43
C ALA A 340 8.49 -4.67 -2.13
N ALA A 341 7.66 -4.14 -3.02
CA ALA A 341 7.94 -2.87 -3.72
C ALA A 341 7.66 -1.62 -2.86
N ALA A 342 7.09 -1.81 -1.67
CA ALA A 342 6.66 -0.76 -0.75
C ALA A 342 6.72 -1.25 0.71
N PRO A 343 6.80 -0.34 1.70
CA PRO A 343 6.43 -0.66 3.07
C PRO A 343 4.96 -1.13 3.15
N GLY A 344 4.61 -1.84 4.24
CA GLY A 344 3.22 -2.25 4.46
C GLY A 344 2.30 -1.05 4.66
N GLN A 345 1.11 -1.14 4.07
CA GLN A 345 0.15 -0.04 4.04
C GLN A 345 -0.88 -0.23 5.18
N SER A 346 -0.73 0.55 6.24
CA SER A 346 -1.64 0.47 7.41
C SER A 346 -3.09 0.73 7.01
N TRP A 347 -4.02 -0.09 7.52
CA TRP A 347 -5.46 0.06 7.29
C TRP A 347 -6.13 1.09 8.22
N HIS A 348 -5.64 1.25 9.44
CA HIS A 348 -6.29 2.09 10.45
C HIS A 348 -5.54 3.42 10.64
N TRP A 349 -5.93 4.46 9.91
CA TRP A 349 -5.33 5.78 10.04
C TRP A 349 -5.88 6.55 11.26
N GLN A 350 -7.20 6.74 11.35
CA GLN A 350 -7.84 7.50 12.43
C GLN A 350 -7.74 6.84 13.82
N TYR A 351 -7.87 5.52 13.88
CA TYR A 351 -7.89 4.77 15.15
C TYR A 351 -6.50 4.58 15.76
N TYR A 352 -5.44 4.69 14.96
CA TYR A 352 -4.10 4.30 15.36
C TYR A 352 -3.07 5.38 15.06
N ILE A 353 -2.89 5.73 13.78
CA ILE A 353 -1.81 6.64 13.36
C ILE A 353 -2.08 8.08 13.78
N GLU A 354 -3.27 8.62 13.48
CA GLU A 354 -3.67 9.97 13.89
C GLU A 354 -3.83 10.10 15.39
N LYS A 355 -4.55 9.15 16.00
CA LYS A 355 -4.83 9.13 17.43
C LYS A 355 -3.55 9.20 18.27
N ASN A 356 -2.49 8.50 17.83
CA ASN A 356 -1.23 8.41 18.56
C ASN A 356 -0.10 9.27 17.94
N ASN A 357 -0.39 10.09 16.93
CA ASN A 357 0.60 10.92 16.23
C ASN A 357 1.83 10.14 15.70
N LEU A 358 1.58 9.02 15.02
CA LEU A 358 2.63 8.06 14.61
C LEU A 358 3.24 8.32 13.22
N TRP A 359 2.96 9.47 12.61
CA TRP A 359 3.43 9.83 11.27
C TRP A 359 4.94 9.73 11.09
N TRP A 360 5.70 9.97 12.15
CA TRP A 360 7.17 9.95 12.15
C TRP A 360 7.77 8.60 11.71
N HIS A 361 7.05 7.48 11.85
CA HIS A 361 7.51 6.16 11.39
C HIS A 361 7.75 6.11 9.87
N PHE A 362 6.95 6.82 9.07
CA PHE A 362 7.17 6.93 7.63
C PHE A 362 8.50 7.64 7.32
N GLY A 363 8.86 8.62 8.15
CA GLY A 363 10.12 9.36 8.03
C GLY A 363 11.30 8.46 8.38
N ARG A 364 11.14 7.61 9.41
CA ARG A 364 12.17 6.63 9.78
C ARG A 364 12.45 5.62 8.68
N PHE A 365 11.40 5.13 8.02
CA PHE A 365 11.54 4.24 6.88
C PHE A 365 12.22 4.94 5.69
N SER A 366 11.82 6.18 5.41
CA SER A 366 12.41 6.98 4.33
C SER A 366 13.90 7.23 4.57
N HIS A 367 14.31 7.57 5.80
CA HIS A 367 15.72 7.66 6.18
C HIS A 367 16.44 6.31 6.05
N ALA A 368 15.87 5.21 6.54
CA ALA A 368 16.48 3.88 6.42
C ALA A 368 16.75 3.47 4.96
N THR A 369 15.88 3.89 4.05
CA THR A 369 15.92 3.58 2.61
C THR A 369 16.42 4.75 1.75
N GLU A 370 17.02 5.76 2.36
CA GLU A 370 17.51 6.95 1.65
C GLU A 370 18.60 6.56 0.64
N ASN A 371 18.54 7.14 -0.56
CA ASN A 371 19.46 6.86 -1.68
C ASN A 371 19.47 5.40 -2.16
N VAL A 372 18.41 4.64 -1.87
CA VAL A 372 18.24 3.29 -2.39
C VAL A 372 17.53 3.33 -3.74
N ASN A 373 18.10 2.65 -4.73
CA ASN A 373 17.41 2.37 -5.99
C ASN A 373 17.17 0.86 -6.12
N PRO A 374 16.00 0.35 -5.69
CA PRO A 374 15.75 -1.09 -5.68
C PRO A 374 15.74 -1.71 -7.09
N ILE A 375 15.48 -0.90 -8.12
CA ILE A 375 15.50 -1.34 -9.52
C ILE A 375 16.91 -1.75 -9.94
N THR A 376 17.91 -0.90 -9.67
CA THR A 376 19.31 -1.19 -10.04
C THR A 376 20.00 -2.09 -9.04
N GLU A 377 19.58 -2.09 -7.78
CA GLU A 377 20.12 -3.00 -6.78
C GLU A 377 19.74 -4.46 -7.04
N GLN A 378 18.62 -4.72 -7.74
CA GLN A 378 18.17 -6.08 -8.08
C GLN A 378 18.18 -6.99 -6.84
N TYR A 379 17.57 -6.50 -5.76
CA TYR A 379 17.68 -7.12 -4.45
C TYR A 379 17.24 -8.58 -4.46
N GLN A 380 18.05 -9.41 -3.82
CA GLN A 380 17.69 -10.77 -3.43
C GLN A 380 17.35 -10.76 -1.94
N PRO A 381 16.07 -10.95 -1.57
CA PRO A 381 15.66 -11.07 -0.18
C PRO A 381 16.24 -12.34 0.46
N ASP A 382 16.66 -12.22 1.71
CA ASP A 382 17.14 -13.34 2.52
C ASP A 382 16.75 -13.12 3.99
N PHE A 383 16.68 -14.20 4.76
CA PHE A 383 16.28 -14.14 6.16
C PHE A 383 17.09 -15.15 6.97
N PHE A 384 17.57 -14.71 8.13
CA PHE A 384 18.16 -15.62 9.11
C PHE A 384 17.93 -15.13 10.54
N MET A 385 18.11 -16.06 11.49
CA MET A 385 18.13 -15.75 12.91
C MET A 385 19.52 -15.96 13.47
N HIS A 386 19.97 -15.03 14.30
CA HIS A 386 21.21 -15.14 15.07
C HIS A 386 21.02 -14.48 16.42
N ASP A 387 21.43 -15.14 17.51
CA ASP A 387 21.34 -14.62 18.87
C ASP A 387 19.97 -14.01 19.23
N GLN A 388 18.86 -14.69 18.90
CA GLN A 388 17.48 -14.18 19.11
C GLN A 388 17.16 -12.85 18.42
N VAL A 389 17.84 -12.53 17.33
CA VAL A 389 17.51 -11.41 16.44
C VAL A 389 17.14 -11.96 15.07
N ARG A 390 16.08 -11.40 14.49
CA ARG A 390 15.64 -11.65 13.11
C ARG A 390 16.36 -10.68 12.18
N PHE A 391 16.98 -11.18 11.13
CA PHE A 391 17.70 -10.39 10.14
C PHE A 391 16.99 -10.50 8.79
N TYR A 392 16.27 -9.46 8.39
CA TYR A 392 15.64 -9.35 7.09
C TYR A 392 16.61 -8.62 6.15
N CYS A 393 17.10 -9.32 5.13
CA CYS A 393 18.21 -8.87 4.30
C CYS A 393 17.75 -8.63 2.87
N LEU A 394 18.22 -7.54 2.27
CA LEU A 394 18.12 -7.26 0.84
C LEU A 394 19.55 -7.20 0.29
N LYS A 395 20.00 -8.27 -0.35
CA LYS A 395 21.33 -8.35 -0.98
C LYS A 395 21.28 -7.71 -2.35
N GLY A 396 21.84 -6.51 -2.49
CA GLY A 396 21.86 -5.74 -3.73
C GLY A 396 23.18 -5.84 -4.49
N ASN A 397 23.22 -5.21 -5.64
CA ASN A 397 24.42 -5.11 -6.48
C ASN A 397 25.51 -4.26 -5.85
N THR A 398 25.17 -3.10 -5.29
CA THR A 398 26.14 -2.15 -4.72
C THR A 398 26.16 -2.19 -3.20
N HIS A 399 25.05 -2.56 -2.56
CA HIS A 399 25.00 -2.68 -1.11
C HIS A 399 24.01 -3.74 -0.62
N THR A 400 24.26 -4.26 0.59
CA THR A 400 23.30 -5.09 1.31
C THR A 400 22.62 -4.24 2.38
N LEU A 401 21.29 -4.19 2.39
CA LEU A 401 20.51 -3.62 3.49
C LEU A 401 20.04 -4.74 4.41
N VAL A 402 20.10 -4.52 5.72
CA VAL A 402 19.61 -5.47 6.71
C VAL A 402 18.79 -4.74 7.75
N TRP A 403 17.57 -5.18 7.97
CA TRP A 403 16.77 -4.76 9.11
C TRP A 403 16.81 -5.84 10.18
N CYS A 404 17.39 -5.49 11.32
CA CYS A 404 17.54 -6.36 12.48
C CYS A 404 16.39 -6.09 13.45
N ARG A 405 15.69 -7.14 13.88
CA ARG A 405 14.55 -7.04 14.80
C ARG A 405 14.71 -7.98 15.98
N ASP A 406 14.71 -7.44 17.20
CA ASP A 406 14.77 -8.25 18.42
C ASP A 406 13.50 -9.11 18.56
N VAL A 407 13.67 -10.42 18.77
CA VAL A 407 12.55 -11.35 18.99
C VAL A 407 11.82 -11.07 20.30
N LEU A 408 12.53 -10.57 21.32
CA LEU A 408 12.00 -10.33 22.67
C LEU A 408 11.18 -9.04 22.78
N SER A 409 11.26 -8.16 21.78
CA SER A 409 10.48 -6.92 21.68
C SER A 409 9.45 -7.10 20.59
N ASN A 410 8.18 -7.31 20.95
CA ASN A 410 7.09 -7.42 20.00
C ASN A 410 5.77 -7.00 20.67
N TRP A 411 4.67 -6.96 19.91
CA TRP A 411 3.37 -6.53 20.42
C TRP A 411 2.90 -7.35 21.64
N HIS A 412 3.20 -8.66 21.69
CA HIS A 412 2.80 -9.51 22.80
C HIS A 412 3.59 -9.18 24.06
N THR A 413 4.91 -8.98 23.97
CA THR A 413 5.75 -8.69 25.14
C THR A 413 5.58 -7.25 25.64
N GLU A 414 5.55 -6.27 24.72
CA GLU A 414 5.50 -4.86 25.10
C GLU A 414 4.09 -4.37 25.42
N LEU A 415 3.08 -4.71 24.60
CA LEU A 415 1.72 -4.15 24.76
C LEU A 415 0.84 -4.96 25.71
N ILE A 416 0.99 -6.29 25.73
CA ILE A 416 0.26 -7.17 26.65
C ILE A 416 1.10 -7.47 27.89
N GLY A 417 2.34 -7.89 27.69
CA GLY A 417 3.25 -8.25 28.78
C GLY A 417 3.77 -7.07 29.59
N ASN A 418 3.66 -5.83 29.06
CA ASN A 418 4.22 -4.62 29.66
C ASN A 418 5.73 -4.71 29.95
N VAL A 419 6.46 -5.51 29.16
CA VAL A 419 7.90 -5.69 29.28
C VAL A 419 8.61 -4.70 28.36
N LEU A 420 9.30 -3.71 28.93
CA LEU A 420 10.07 -2.73 28.15
C LEU A 420 11.27 -3.41 27.45
N PRO A 421 11.67 -2.95 26.25
CA PRO A 421 12.81 -3.51 25.54
C PRO A 421 14.12 -3.13 26.25
N GLY A 422 14.96 -4.13 26.48
CA GLY A 422 16.33 -3.94 26.97
C GLY A 422 17.26 -3.44 25.86
N SER A 423 18.39 -2.86 26.26
CA SER A 423 19.51 -2.68 25.31
C SER A 423 20.16 -4.04 25.07
N ARG A 424 20.34 -4.39 23.81
CA ARG A 424 20.94 -5.64 23.35
C ARG A 424 22.20 -5.32 22.58
N THR A 425 23.26 -6.11 22.79
CA THR A 425 24.47 -6.10 21.96
C THR A 425 24.64 -7.47 21.31
N VAL A 426 24.75 -7.52 19.99
CA VAL A 426 24.96 -8.74 19.21
C VAL A 426 26.30 -8.65 18.48
N LYS A 427 27.10 -9.70 18.59
CA LYS A 427 28.26 -9.91 17.71
C LYS A 427 27.79 -10.67 16.48
N LEU A 428 27.68 -9.96 15.36
CA LEU A 428 27.20 -10.46 14.08
C LEU A 428 28.37 -10.97 13.23
N PRO A 429 28.44 -12.27 12.92
CA PRO A 429 29.33 -12.81 11.90
C PRO A 429 28.92 -12.31 10.51
N LEU A 430 29.89 -11.93 9.67
CA LEU A 430 29.62 -11.30 8.37
C LEU A 430 29.72 -12.26 7.18
N GLU A 431 29.83 -13.57 7.39
CA GLU A 431 29.99 -14.54 6.29
C GLU A 431 28.79 -14.52 5.32
N PHE A 432 27.59 -14.15 5.80
CA PHE A 432 26.38 -14.06 4.99
C PHE A 432 26.45 -13.02 3.86
N LEU A 433 27.37 -12.05 3.95
CA LEU A 433 27.58 -11.03 2.92
C LEU A 433 28.30 -11.58 1.67
N GLY A 434 29.01 -12.71 1.80
CA GLY A 434 29.78 -13.33 0.72
C GLY A 434 30.96 -12.50 0.19
N SER A 435 31.22 -11.33 0.77
CA SER A 435 32.27 -10.39 0.35
C SER A 435 32.77 -9.58 1.56
N LYS A 436 34.01 -9.11 1.49
CA LYS A 436 34.59 -8.27 2.54
C LYS A 436 34.02 -6.86 2.49
N VAL A 437 33.76 -6.31 3.67
CA VAL A 437 33.22 -4.97 3.87
C VAL A 437 34.06 -4.26 4.94
N SER A 438 34.40 -3.00 4.71
CA SER A 438 35.23 -2.22 5.63
C SER A 438 34.40 -1.35 6.58
N ASN A 439 33.30 -0.80 6.08
CA ASN A 439 32.45 0.14 6.81
C ASN A 439 31.00 -0.33 6.75
N VAL A 440 30.32 -0.20 7.89
CA VAL A 440 28.89 -0.46 8.00
C VAL A 440 28.23 0.78 8.57
N GLU A 441 27.24 1.28 7.85
CA GLU A 441 26.36 2.31 8.39
C GLU A 441 25.28 1.63 9.23
N GLN A 442 25.11 2.08 10.47
CA GLN A 442 24.07 1.65 11.38
C GLN A 442 23.11 2.80 11.62
N TYR A 443 21.82 2.56 11.43
CA TYR A 443 20.76 3.53 11.64
C TYR A 443 19.73 2.98 12.63
N ASP A 444 19.55 3.67 13.76
CA ASP A 444 18.51 3.35 14.74
C ASP A 444 17.24 4.16 14.42
N PRO A 445 16.18 3.51 13.88
CA PRO A 445 14.95 4.20 13.52
C PRO A 445 14.17 4.75 14.73
N TRP A 446 14.45 4.28 15.95
CA TRP A 446 13.74 4.76 17.14
C TRP A 446 14.30 6.07 17.68
N SER A 447 15.59 6.31 17.50
CA SER A 447 16.27 7.53 17.91
C SER A 447 16.63 8.48 16.75
N ASP A 448 16.45 8.04 15.50
CA ASP A 448 16.87 8.74 14.27
C ASP A 448 18.39 8.93 14.14
N MET A 449 19.17 8.08 14.80
CA MET A 449 20.62 8.26 14.87
C MET A 449 21.32 7.33 13.89
N ARG A 450 22.23 7.91 13.08
CA ARG A 450 23.17 7.18 12.24
C ARG A 450 24.56 7.15 12.88
N LYS A 451 25.29 6.05 12.69
CA LYS A 451 26.72 5.96 12.96
C LYS A 451 27.38 5.05 11.93
N VAL A 452 28.66 5.27 11.66
CA VAL A 452 29.48 4.36 10.84
C VAL A 452 30.39 3.57 11.76
N THR A 453 30.50 2.28 11.54
CA THR A 453 31.36 1.37 12.32
C THR A 453 32.30 0.62 11.38
N HIS A 454 33.56 0.52 11.78
CA HIS A 454 34.58 -0.24 11.05
C HIS A 454 34.50 -1.71 11.43
N VAL A 455 34.57 -2.59 10.44
CA VAL A 455 34.57 -4.03 10.64
C VAL A 455 35.94 -4.49 11.10
N VAL A 456 35.98 -5.32 12.14
CA VAL A 456 37.20 -5.94 12.67
C VAL A 456 37.01 -7.47 12.67
N ASP A 457 37.96 -8.20 12.10
CA ASP A 457 37.98 -9.67 12.07
C ASP A 457 36.69 -10.31 11.55
N ASP A 458 36.12 -9.77 10.46
CA ASP A 458 34.87 -10.24 9.82
C ASP A 458 33.66 -10.35 10.77
N THR A 459 33.68 -9.59 11.86
CA THR A 459 32.57 -9.49 12.82
C THR A 459 32.18 -8.04 13.07
N LEU A 460 30.88 -7.81 13.33
CA LEU A 460 30.33 -6.50 13.65
C LEU A 460 29.60 -6.55 14.99
N GLU A 461 29.93 -5.65 15.89
CA GLU A 461 29.13 -5.43 17.10
C GLU A 461 28.02 -4.40 16.82
N ILE A 462 26.77 -4.79 17.06
CA ILE A 462 25.60 -3.92 16.93
C ILE A 462 24.89 -3.82 18.28
N THR A 463 24.51 -2.60 18.67
CA THR A 463 23.77 -2.35 19.92
C THR A 463 22.50 -1.57 19.62
N PHE A 464 21.35 -2.09 20.05
CA PHE A 464 20.03 -1.51 19.80
C PHE A 464 19.00 -1.99 20.82
N LYS A 465 17.81 -1.38 20.87
CA LYS A 465 16.72 -1.76 21.80
C LYS A 465 15.63 -2.61 21.16
N ARG A 466 15.11 -2.20 20.00
CA ARG A 466 14.00 -2.87 19.32
C ARG A 466 14.40 -3.36 17.93
N SER A 467 14.90 -2.43 17.13
CA SER A 467 15.42 -2.71 15.80
C SER A 467 16.54 -1.76 15.42
N ILE A 468 17.31 -2.14 14.39
CA ILE A 468 18.35 -1.32 13.77
C ILE A 468 18.44 -1.67 12.29
N VAL A 469 18.79 -0.71 11.45
CA VAL A 469 19.08 -0.93 10.02
C VAL A 469 20.58 -0.86 9.80
N LEU A 470 21.11 -1.81 9.05
CA LEU A 470 22.51 -1.87 8.67
C LEU A 470 22.60 -1.72 7.15
N ARG A 471 23.54 -0.90 6.68
CA ARG A 471 23.89 -0.80 5.26
C ARG A 471 25.36 -1.15 5.08
N PHE A 472 25.59 -2.21 4.32
CA PHE A 472 26.89 -2.73 3.97
C PHE A 472 27.19 -2.35 2.53
N ASN A 473 28.00 -1.31 2.32
CA ASN A 473 28.42 -0.92 0.98
C ASN A 473 29.50 -1.90 0.50
N ARG A 474 29.32 -2.46 -0.70
CA ARG A 474 30.36 -3.28 -1.33
C ARG A 474 31.49 -2.35 -1.78
N GLN A 475 32.73 -2.77 -1.57
CA GLN A 475 33.86 -2.05 -2.15
C GLN A 475 33.78 -2.22 -3.66
N ASN A 476 33.71 -1.11 -4.41
CA ASN A 476 33.85 -1.16 -5.87
C ASN A 476 35.18 -1.84 -6.20
N HIS A 477 35.12 -2.92 -6.98
CA HIS A 477 36.32 -3.54 -7.56
C HIS A 477 36.95 -2.63 -8.61
#